data_AF-A0A164PHT3-F1
#
_entry.id   AF-A0A164PHT3-F1
#
_cell.length_a   1.000
_cell.length_b   1.000
_cell.length_c   1.000
_cell.angle_alpha   90.00
_cell.angle_beta   90.00
_cell.angle_gamma   90.00
#
_symmetry.space_group_name_H-M   'P 1'
#
loop_
_entity.id
_entity.type
_entity.pdbx_description
1 polymer ?
#
loop_
_entity_poly.entity_id
_entity_poly.type
_entity_poly.pdbx_seq_one_letter_code
_entity_poly.pdbx_strand_id
1 'polypeptide(L)'
;MLLIALPAAVAVWSGWVGLGELTGFGVIHPLPGIWDSARLNTAITLPIGVEAYASYALYVWLSDRIRTAKTVNYAKWSAIGSLTLGAAGQVAYHLMQAAGTRIAPWPITMMVACLPVVVLGMGAALTHMLMRETHAD
;
A
#
# COMPACT_ATOMS: atom_id res chain seq x y z
N MET A 1 -10.22 -19.07 -3.39
CA MET A 1 -9.39 -17.86 -3.21
C MET A 1 -10.21 -16.64 -2.80
N LEU A 2 -11.24 -16.25 -3.54
CA LEU A 2 -12.08 -15.09 -3.18
C LEU A 2 -12.63 -15.15 -1.74
N LEU A 3 -13.13 -16.30 -1.29
CA LEU A 3 -13.63 -16.49 0.09
C LEU A 3 -12.58 -16.26 1.19
N ILE A 4 -11.29 -16.41 0.89
CA ILE A 4 -10.18 -16.18 1.85
C ILE A 4 -9.65 -14.75 1.70
N ALA A 5 -9.49 -14.29 0.46
CA ALA A 5 -8.88 -13.00 0.15
C ALA A 5 -9.79 -11.82 0.51
N LEU A 6 -11.10 -11.93 0.28
CA LEU A 6 -12.06 -10.86 0.60
C LEU A 6 -12.05 -10.44 2.08
N PRO A 7 -12.28 -11.35 3.05
CA PRO A 7 -12.30 -10.95 4.46
C PRO A 7 -10.93 -10.46 4.93
N ALA A 8 -9.83 -11.04 4.43
CA ALA A 8 -8.49 -10.57 4.73
C ALA A 8 -8.25 -9.15 4.19
N ALA A 9 -8.65 -8.87 2.94
CA ALA A 9 -8.53 -7.55 2.34
C ALA A 9 -9.38 -6.52 3.09
N VAL A 10 -10.63 -6.85 3.45
CA VAL A 10 -11.50 -5.94 4.21
C VAL A 10 -10.88 -5.61 5.57
N ALA A 11 -10.34 -6.60 6.29
CA ALA A 11 -9.67 -6.38 7.56
C ALA A 11 -8.45 -5.47 7.42
N VAL A 12 -7.54 -5.79 6.49
CA VAL A 12 -6.31 -5.03 6.28
C VAL A 12 -6.61 -3.61 5.80
N TRP A 13 -7.53 -3.45 4.86
CA TRP A 13 -7.99 -2.14 4.39
C TRP A 13 -8.50 -1.29 5.55
N SER A 14 -9.40 -1.85 6.38
CA SER A 14 -10.00 -1.10 7.50
C SER A 14 -8.96 -0.56 8.48
N GLY A 15 -7.94 -1.35 8.81
CA GLY A 15 -6.87 -0.92 9.70
C GLY A 15 -5.99 0.18 9.09
N TRP A 16 -5.74 0.14 7.77
CA TRP A 16 -5.00 1.19 7.07
C TRP A 16 -5.78 2.50 6.95
N VAL A 17 -7.10 2.44 6.74
CA VAL A 17 -7.95 3.64 6.76
C VAL A 17 -7.88 4.30 8.12
N GLY A 18 -8.08 3.53 9.19
CA GLY A 18 -8.00 4.06 10.55
C GLY A 18 -6.62 4.61 10.89
N LEU A 19 -5.54 3.96 10.43
CA LEU A 19 -4.17 4.47 10.58
C LEU A 19 -3.94 5.76 9.79
N GLY A 20 -4.48 5.85 8.57
CA GLY A 20 -4.48 7.06 7.76
C GLY A 20 -5.15 8.22 8.48
N GLU A 21 -6.32 8.00 9.07
CA GLU A 21 -7.04 9.01 9.84
C GLU A 21 -6.23 9.50 11.05
N LEU A 22 -5.63 8.58 11.82
CA LEU A 22 -4.75 8.93 12.95
C LEU A 22 -3.51 9.73 12.55
N THR A 23 -3.05 9.58 11.30
CA THR A 23 -1.85 10.25 10.76
C THR A 23 -2.17 11.50 9.95
N GLY A 24 -3.43 11.94 9.93
CA GLY A 24 -3.85 13.19 9.28
C GLY A 24 -4.23 13.06 7.80
N PHE A 25 -4.30 11.84 7.26
CA PHE A 25 -5.05 11.61 6.03
C PHE A 25 -6.55 11.72 6.31
N GLY A 26 -7.34 12.14 5.34
CA GLY A 26 -8.74 12.43 5.57
C GLY A 26 -9.41 13.07 4.36
N VAL A 27 -10.57 13.69 4.56
CA VAL A 27 -11.29 14.38 3.49
C VAL A 27 -10.49 15.59 3.01
N ILE A 28 -10.07 15.56 1.74
CA ILE A 28 -9.50 16.70 1.04
C ILE A 28 -10.53 17.27 0.05
N HIS A 29 -10.32 18.54 -0.31
CA HIS A 29 -10.94 19.19 -1.44
C HIS A 29 -9.92 19.24 -2.58
N PRO A 30 -10.02 18.38 -3.61
CA PRO A 30 -8.98 18.26 -4.62
C PRO A 30 -8.83 19.51 -5.51
N LEU A 31 -9.91 20.27 -5.66
CA LEU A 31 -10.01 21.44 -6.53
C LEU A 31 -10.59 22.64 -5.77
N PRO A 32 -9.89 23.15 -4.74
CA PRO A 32 -10.39 24.25 -3.94
C PRO A 32 -10.51 25.51 -4.82
N GLY A 33 -11.66 26.18 -4.78
CA GLY A 33 -11.97 27.38 -5.55
C GLY A 33 -12.42 27.14 -7.00
N ILE A 34 -12.37 25.90 -7.51
CA ILE A 34 -12.92 25.53 -8.82
C ILE A 34 -14.15 24.64 -8.64
N TRP A 35 -14.06 23.66 -7.73
CA TRP A 35 -15.12 22.69 -7.47
C TRP A 35 -15.14 22.27 -6.00
N ASP A 36 -15.63 23.17 -5.14
CA ASP A 36 -15.57 23.00 -3.68
C ASP A 36 -16.41 21.83 -3.14
N SER A 37 -17.41 21.36 -3.90
CA SER A 37 -18.22 20.20 -3.52
C SER A 37 -17.51 18.86 -3.77
N ALA A 38 -16.41 18.82 -4.53
CA ALA A 38 -15.62 17.62 -4.69
C ALA A 38 -14.87 17.29 -3.39
N ARG A 39 -15.21 16.14 -2.79
CA ARG A 39 -14.61 15.64 -1.54
C ARG A 39 -14.03 14.25 -1.77
N LEU A 40 -12.76 14.06 -1.39
CA LEU A 40 -12.09 12.76 -1.47
C LEU A 40 -11.46 12.43 -0.12
N ASN A 41 -11.78 11.28 0.47
CA ASN A 41 -11.09 10.83 1.67
C ASN A 41 -9.80 10.10 1.29
N THR A 42 -8.65 10.76 1.50
CA THR A 42 -7.34 10.20 1.16
C THR A 42 -6.93 9.04 2.06
N ALA A 43 -7.54 8.91 3.24
CA ALA A 43 -7.37 7.74 4.10
C ALA A 43 -7.92 6.47 3.44
N ILE A 44 -8.91 6.58 2.54
CA ILE A 44 -9.45 5.45 1.77
C ILE A 44 -8.50 5.06 0.64
N THR A 45 -7.84 6.03 0.01
CA THR A 45 -6.95 5.78 -1.14
C THR A 45 -5.57 5.26 -0.75
N LEU A 46 -5.13 5.55 0.48
CA LEU A 46 -3.83 5.12 1.01
C LEU A 46 -3.64 3.58 0.96
N PRO A 47 -4.56 2.75 1.51
CA PRO A 47 -4.43 1.29 1.43
C PRO A 47 -4.40 0.75 0.01
N ILE A 48 -5.14 1.37 -0.92
CA ILE A 48 -5.25 0.89 -2.30
C ILE A 48 -3.87 0.81 -2.97
N GLY A 49 -3.04 1.84 -2.83
CA GLY A 49 -1.71 1.84 -3.44
C GLY A 49 -0.82 0.73 -2.87
N VAL A 50 -0.77 0.61 -1.54
CA VAL A 50 0.08 -0.36 -0.85
C VAL A 50 -0.36 -1.79 -1.16
N GLU A 51 -1.66 -2.07 -1.10
CA GLU A 51 -2.23 -3.40 -1.36
C GLU A 51 -2.14 -3.81 -2.83
N ALA A 52 -2.37 -2.86 -3.75
CA ALA A 52 -2.22 -3.11 -5.18
C ALA A 52 -0.77 -3.47 -5.52
N TYR A 53 0.20 -2.74 -4.97
CA TYR A 53 1.61 -3.06 -5.18
C TYR A 53 2.01 -4.40 -4.55
N ALA A 54 1.58 -4.67 -3.31
CA ALA A 54 1.85 -5.95 -2.64
C ALA A 54 1.32 -7.13 -3.46
N SER A 55 0.09 -7.02 -3.95
CA SER A 55 -0.57 -8.01 -4.79
C SER A 55 0.15 -8.19 -6.13
N TYR A 56 0.57 -7.09 -6.75
CA TYR A 56 1.31 -7.10 -8.00
C TYR A 56 2.69 -7.76 -7.84
N ALA A 57 3.46 -7.38 -6.81
CA ALA A 57 4.76 -7.98 -6.52
C ALA A 57 4.63 -9.48 -6.20
N LEU A 58 3.62 -9.87 -5.42
CA LEU A 58 3.34 -11.26 -5.10
C LEU A 58 2.96 -12.08 -6.34
N TYR A 59 2.10 -11.52 -7.20
CA TYR A 59 1.72 -12.13 -8.47
C TYR A 59 2.95 -12.35 -9.36
N VAL A 60 3.78 -11.31 -9.54
CA VAL A 60 4.99 -11.40 -10.35
C VAL A 60 5.95 -12.46 -9.79
N TRP A 61 6.16 -12.49 -8.48
CA TRP A 61 7.04 -13.46 -7.83
C TRP A 61 6.56 -14.91 -7.99
N LEU A 62 5.26 -15.16 -7.81
CA LEU A 62 4.69 -16.50 -7.88
C LEU A 62 4.31 -16.95 -9.31
N SER A 63 4.48 -16.07 -10.31
CA SER A 63 4.19 -16.40 -11.71
C SER A 63 5.40 -17.07 -12.39
N ASP A 64 5.15 -18.12 -13.17
CA ASP A 64 6.17 -18.77 -14.00
C ASP A 64 6.53 -17.97 -15.27
N ARG A 65 6.03 -16.74 -15.41
CA ARG A 65 6.18 -15.92 -16.61
C ARG A 65 7.50 -15.13 -16.65
N ILE A 66 8.15 -14.97 -15.51
CA ILE A 66 9.39 -14.18 -15.36
C ILE A 66 10.59 -15.10 -15.53
N ARG A 67 11.54 -14.70 -16.39
CA ARG A 67 12.67 -15.57 -16.74
C ARG A 67 13.97 -15.19 -16.04
N THR A 68 14.13 -13.93 -15.60
CA THR A 68 15.39 -13.52 -14.95
C THR A 68 15.34 -13.62 -13.43
N ALA A 69 16.41 -14.17 -12.84
CA ALA A 69 16.58 -14.29 -11.40
C ALA A 69 16.54 -12.92 -10.69
N LYS A 70 16.98 -11.85 -11.36
CA LYS A 70 16.99 -10.48 -10.82
C LYS A 70 15.57 -9.97 -10.57
N THR A 71 14.67 -10.13 -11.54
CA THR A 71 13.27 -9.67 -11.42
C THR A 71 12.49 -10.51 -10.44
N VAL A 72 12.69 -11.84 -10.44
CA VAL A 72 12.09 -12.73 -9.43
C VAL A 72 12.53 -12.34 -8.02
N ASN A 73 13.84 -12.10 -7.81
CA ASN A 73 14.35 -11.72 -6.49
C ASN A 73 13.83 -10.35 -6.04
N TYR A 74 13.74 -9.37 -6.95
CA TYR A 74 13.15 -8.07 -6.65
C TYR A 74 11.67 -8.21 -6.25
N ALA A 75 10.88 -8.96 -7.03
CA ALA A 75 9.47 -9.18 -6.75
C ALA A 75 9.26 -9.93 -5.42
N LYS A 76 10.09 -10.94 -5.13
CA LYS A 76 10.09 -11.68 -3.86
C LYS A 76 10.30 -10.77 -2.66
N TRP A 77 11.38 -9.99 -2.65
CA TRP A 77 11.68 -9.11 -1.52
C TRP A 77 10.65 -7.99 -1.39
N SER A 78 10.14 -7.49 -2.51
CA SER A 78 9.06 -6.50 -2.52
C SER A 78 7.77 -7.07 -1.92
N ALA A 79 7.37 -8.28 -2.31
CA ALA A 79 6.18 -8.94 -1.78
C ALA A 79 6.30 -9.20 -0.27
N ILE A 80 7.44 -9.77 0.18
CA ILE A 80 7.69 -10.03 1.61
C ILE A 80 7.71 -8.71 2.40
N GLY A 81 8.39 -7.68 1.88
CA GLY A 81 8.46 -6.37 2.50
C GLY A 81 7.09 -5.73 2.64
N SER A 82 6.27 -5.74 1.58
CA SER A 82 4.91 -5.18 1.61
C SER A 82 3.97 -5.95 2.53
N LEU A 83 4.05 -7.29 2.59
CA LEU A 83 3.24 -8.09 3.51
C LEU A 83 3.63 -7.83 4.97
N THR A 84 4.94 -7.73 5.25
CA THR A 84 5.45 -7.43 6.59
C THR A 84 5.04 -6.02 7.03
N LEU A 85 5.14 -5.04 6.13
CA LEU A 85 4.67 -3.67 6.36
C LEU A 85 3.16 -3.64 6.60
N GLY A 86 2.38 -4.40 5.82
CA GLY A 86 0.94 -4.60 6.01
C GLY A 86 0.61 -5.08 7.41
N ALA A 87 1.24 -6.17 7.85
CA ALA A 87 1.06 -6.71 9.19
C ALA A 87 1.48 -5.73 10.29
N ALA A 88 2.62 -5.04 10.12
CA ALA A 88 3.09 -4.03 11.06
C ALA A 88 2.11 -2.84 11.17
N GLY A 89 1.54 -2.38 10.06
CA GLY A 89 0.51 -1.34 10.02
C GLY A 89 -0.74 -1.74 10.80
N GLN A 90 -1.21 -2.98 10.62
CA GLN A 90 -2.36 -3.51 11.38
C GLN A 90 -2.07 -3.54 12.89
N VAL A 91 -0.90 -4.05 13.29
CA VAL A 91 -0.50 -4.11 14.70
C VAL A 91 -0.42 -2.69 15.29
N ALA A 92 0.22 -1.76 14.58
CA ALA A 92 0.34 -0.37 15.02
C ALA A 92 -1.03 0.30 15.21
N TYR A 93 -1.94 0.13 14.24
CA TYR A 93 -3.31 0.66 14.34
C TYR A 93 -4.05 0.10 15.56
N HIS A 94 -4.10 -1.21 15.72
CA HIS A 94 -4.84 -1.83 16.83
C HIS A 94 -4.26 -1.51 18.20
N LEU A 95 -2.93 -1.42 18.34
CA LEU A 95 -2.29 -0.99 19.59
C LEU A 95 -2.61 0.47 19.93
N MET A 96 -2.53 1.37 18.94
CA MET A 96 -2.88 2.78 19.14
C MET A 96 -4.35 2.96 19.49
N GLN A 97 -5.23 2.22 18.81
CA GLN A 97 -6.66 2.23 19.07
C GLN A 97 -6.98 1.73 20.48
N ALA A 98 -6.34 0.64 20.92
CA ALA A 98 -6.49 0.09 22.26
C ALA A 98 -5.98 1.04 23.35
N ALA A 99 -4.94 1.84 23.04
CA ALA A 99 -4.42 2.87 23.94
C ALA A 99 -5.24 4.17 23.95
N GLY A 100 -6.33 4.28 23.18
CA GLY A 100 -7.14 5.50 23.09
C GLY A 100 -6.44 6.65 22.36
N THR A 101 -5.44 6.34 21.53
CA THR A 101 -4.66 7.35 20.78
C THR A 101 -5.55 8.03 19.75
N ARG A 102 -5.60 9.36 19.77
CA ARG A 102 -6.36 10.16 18.79
C ARG A 102 -5.51 10.75 17.68
N ILE A 103 -4.21 10.91 17.91
CA ILE A 103 -3.24 11.45 16.96
C ILE A 103 -2.02 10.54 17.02
N ALA A 104 -1.61 9.99 15.87
CA ALA A 104 -0.46 9.12 15.81
C ALA A 104 0.84 9.88 16.17
N PRO A 105 1.78 9.25 16.88
CA PRO A 105 3.12 9.78 17.09
C PRO A 105 3.80 10.15 15.77
N TRP A 106 4.58 11.23 15.76
CA TRP A 106 5.22 11.76 14.55
C TRP A 106 6.03 10.72 13.74
N PRO A 107 6.72 9.71 14.32
CA PRO A 107 7.43 8.72 13.51
C PRO A 107 6.48 7.87 12.66
N ILE A 108 5.32 7.51 13.22
CA ILE A 108 4.29 6.74 12.49
C ILE A 108 3.71 7.61 11.39
N THR A 109 3.36 8.86 11.69
CA THR A 109 2.87 9.82 10.71
C THR A 109 3.84 10.02 9.55
N MET A 110 5.13 10.23 9.84
CA MET A 110 6.16 10.37 8.83
C MET A 110 6.25 9.12 7.94
N MET A 111 6.30 7.92 8.55
CA MET A 111 6.37 6.67 7.80
C MET A 111 5.16 6.50 6.87
N VAL A 112 3.95 6.69 7.40
CA VAL A 112 2.70 6.55 6.62
C VAL A 112 2.63 7.58 5.50
N ALA A 113 3.06 8.83 5.76
CA ALA A 113 3.11 9.89 4.76
C ALA A 113 4.07 9.59 3.59
N CYS A 114 5.14 8.82 3.82
CA CYS A 114 6.08 8.43 2.77
C CYS A 114 5.60 7.25 1.90
N LEU A 115 4.62 6.46 2.36
CA LEU A 115 4.17 5.24 1.67
C LEU A 115 3.75 5.47 0.21
N PRO A 116 2.94 6.49 -0.13
CA PRO A 116 2.51 6.69 -1.52
C PRO A 116 3.69 6.90 -2.49
N VAL A 117 4.71 7.63 -2.05
CA VAL A 117 5.91 7.94 -2.85
C VAL A 117 6.75 6.67 -3.06
N VAL A 118 6.96 5.90 -1.99
CA VAL A 118 7.73 4.65 -2.04
C VAL A 118 7.04 3.63 -2.94
N VAL A 119 5.74 3.44 -2.77
CA VAL A 119 4.93 2.50 -3.56
C VAL A 119 4.98 2.85 -5.04
N LEU A 120 4.85 4.14 -5.39
CA LEU A 120 4.93 4.60 -6.78
C LEU A 120 6.29 4.25 -7.40
N GLY A 121 7.39 4.52 -6.69
CA GLY A 121 8.74 4.19 -7.16
C GLY A 121 8.96 2.69 -7.32
N MET A 122 8.54 1.90 -6.34
CA MET A 122 8.67 0.44 -6.36
C MET A 122 7.83 -0.21 -7.47
N GLY A 123 6.61 0.29 -7.70
CA GLY A 123 5.72 -0.13 -8.77
C GLY A 123 6.27 0.18 -10.16
N ALA A 124 6.76 1.40 -10.37
CA ALA A 124 7.40 1.81 -11.61
C ALA A 124 8.65 0.96 -11.92
N ALA A 125 9.50 0.73 -10.91
CA ALA A 125 10.72 -0.07 -11.06
C ALA A 125 10.41 -1.52 -11.48
N LEU A 126 9.46 -2.18 -10.80
CA LEU A 126 9.06 -3.55 -11.13
C LEU A 126 8.47 -3.63 -12.54
N THR A 127 7.55 -2.72 -12.87
CA THR A 127 6.91 -2.66 -14.19
C THR A 127 7.93 -2.45 -15.30
N HIS A 128 8.88 -1.55 -15.11
CA HIS A 128 9.97 -1.33 -16.06
C HIS A 128 10.85 -2.57 -16.24
N MET A 129 11.14 -3.31 -15.16
CA MET A 129 11.87 -4.58 -15.25
C MET A 129 11.10 -5.61 -16.08
N LEU A 130 9.77 -5.71 -15.91
CA LEU A 130 8.95 -6.61 -16.72
C LEU A 130 8.96 -6.25 -18.20
N MET A 131 8.78 -4.96 -18.51
CA MET A 131 8.76 -4.48 -19.89
C MET A 131 10.09 -4.79 -20.60
N ARG A 132 11.23 -4.61 -19.92
CA ARG A 132 12.54 -4.93 -20.48
C ARG A 132 12.73 -6.42 -20.78
N GLU A 133 12.15 -7.31 -19.97
CA GLU A 133 12.19 -8.74 -20.26
C GLU A 133 11.30 -9.12 -21.43
N THR A 134 10.08 -8.57 -21.51
CA THR A 134 9.15 -8.87 -22.60
C THR A 134 9.64 -8.38 -23.97
N HIS A 135 10.46 -7.34 -24.01
CA HIS A 135 11.07 -6.84 -25.26
C HIS A 135 12.37 -7.56 -25.64
N ALA A 136 12.91 -8.43 -24.77
CA ALA A 136 14.10 -9.21 -25.04
C ALA A 136 13.81 -10.62 -25.60
N ASP A 137 12.53 -11.02 -25.62
CA ASP A 137 12.01 -12.21 -26.31
C ASP A 137 11.66 -11.89 -27.78
#